data_AF-A0A9X8YLA2-F1
#
_entry.id   AF-A0A9X8YLA2-F1
#
_cell.length_a   1.000
_cell.length_b   1.000
_cell.length_c   1.000
_cell.angle_alpha   90.00
_cell.angle_beta   90.00
_cell.angle_gamma   90.00
#
_symmetry.space_group_name_H-M   'P 1'
#
loop_
_entity.id
_entity.type
_entity.pdbx_description
1 polymer ?
#
loop_
_entity_poly.entity_id
_entity_poly.type
_entity_poly.pdbx_seq_one_letter_code
_entity_poly.pdbx_strand_id
1 'polypeptide(L)' 'LGLDLGVYGAPETFLIDGQGIIRYRHAGDMNERVWQQEVLPLYKKYGGEA' A
#
# COMPACT_ATOMS: atom_id res chain seq x y z
N LEU A 1 -0.84 -20.75 27.14
CA LEU A 1 -1.76 -20.25 26.11
C LEU A 1 -1.47 -18.76 25.93
N GLY A 2 -0.63 -18.42 24.96
CA GLY A 2 -0.28 -17.03 24.64
C GLY A 2 -1.45 -16.38 23.92
N LEU A 3 -1.80 -15.16 24.32
CA LEU A 3 -2.87 -14.39 23.68
C LEU A 3 -2.56 -14.19 22.20
N ASP A 4 -3.42 -14.72 21.36
CA ASP A 4 -3.49 -14.45 19.93
C ASP A 4 -4.04 -13.01 19.77
N LEU A 5 -3.21 -12.02 20.07
CA LEU A 5 -3.52 -10.63 19.80
C LEU A 5 -3.36 -10.45 18.29
N GLY A 6 -4.44 -10.69 17.55
CA GLY A 6 -4.61 -10.46 16.11
C GLY A 6 -4.48 -8.99 15.69
N VAL A 7 -3.52 -8.28 16.27
CA VAL A 7 -3.15 -6.90 15.98
C VAL A 7 -1.69 -6.91 15.54
N TYR A 8 -1.46 -7.32 14.29
CA TYR A 8 -0.23 -7.00 13.59
C TYR A 8 -0.33 -5.56 13.10
N GLY A 9 -0.08 -4.61 14.01
CA GLY A 9 -0.01 -3.19 13.67
C GLY A 9 1.36 -2.86 13.08
N ALA A 10 1.35 -2.40 11.82
CA ALA A 10 2.48 -1.86 11.05
C ALA A 10 3.56 -2.88 10.61
N PRO A 11 4.19 -2.68 9.43
CA PRO A 11 4.08 -1.50 8.56
C PRO A 11 2.80 -1.46 7.71
N GLU A 12 2.34 -0.24 7.39
CA GLU A 12 1.31 0.01 6.39
C GLU A 12 1.81 1.04 5.38
N THR A 13 1.44 0.90 4.11
CA THR A 13 1.86 1.80 3.02
C THR A 13 0.63 2.30 2.26
N PHE A 14 0.59 3.59 1.96
CA PHE A 14 -0.50 4.23 1.23
C PHE A 14 -0.01 4.81 -0.09
N LEU A 15 -0.80 4.65 -1.16
CA LEU A 15 -0.63 5.36 -2.42
C LEU A 15 -1.66 6.49 -2.49
N ILE A 16 -1.18 7.72 -2.60
CA ILE A 16 -1.98 8.94 -2.70
C ILE A 16 -1.69 9.59 -4.05
N ASP A 17 -2.74 10.02 -4.75
CA ASP A 17 -2.60 10.69 -6.05
C ASP A 17 -2.37 12.21 -5.92
N GLY A 18 -2.24 12.89 -7.07
CA GLY A 18 -2.02 14.35 -7.12
C GLY A 18 -3.18 15.19 -6.56
N GLN A 19 -4.37 14.61 -6.39
CA GLN A 19 -5.54 15.28 -5.80
C GLN A 19 -5.65 15.03 -4.28
N GLY A 20 -4.71 14.30 -3.69
CA GLY A 20 -4.73 13.94 -2.28
C GLY A 20 -5.68 12.78 -1.95
N ILE A 21 -6.15 12.03 -2.96
CA ILE A 21 -7.06 10.90 -2.78
C ILE A 21 -6.24 9.62 -2.56
N ILE A 22 -6.57 8.87 -1.51
CA ILE A 22 -5.99 7.53 -1.28
C ILE A 22 -6.51 6.58 -2.35
N ARG A 23 -5.59 6.06 -3.17
CA ARG A 23 -5.91 5.10 -4.24
C ARG A 23 -5.65 3.66 -3.83
N TYR A 24 -4.80 3.44 -2.82
CA TYR A 24 -4.48 2.10 -2.32
C TYR A 24 -3.87 2.15 -0.92
N ARG A 25 -4.10 1.08 -0.15
CA ARG A 25 -3.52 0.83 1.18
C ARG A 25 -3.04 -0.61 1.22
N HIS A 26 -1.77 -0.80 1.57
CA HIS A 26 -1.15 -2.09 1.84
C HIS A 26 -0.91 -2.24 3.34
N ALA A 27 -1.29 -3.37 3.91
CA ALA A 27 -0.97 -3.74 5.28
C ALA A 27 0.05 -4.89 5.26
N GLY A 28 1.19 -4.68 5.92
CA GLY A 28 2.34 -5.58 5.88
C GLY A 28 3.56 -4.95 5.21
N ASP A 29 4.63 -5.74 5.10
CA ASP A 29 5.88 -5.31 4.49
C ASP A 29 5.69 -4.96 3.01
N MET A 30 6.28 -3.84 2.61
CA MET A 30 6.43 -3.52 1.20
C MET A 30 7.63 -4.28 0.64
N ASN A 31 7.37 -5.26 -0.21
CA ASN A 31 8.39 -6.02 -0.92
C ASN A 31 8.25 -5.85 -2.44
N GLU A 32 9.24 -6.33 -3.19
CA GLU A 32 9.29 -6.17 -4.63
C GLU A 32 8.08 -6.78 -5.35
N ARG A 33 7.54 -7.90 -4.84
CA ARG A 33 6.35 -8.53 -5.41
C ARG A 33 5.13 -7.61 -5.29
N VAL A 34 4.86 -7.10 -4.08
CA VAL A 34 3.75 -6.18 -3.82
C VAL A 34 3.92 -4.90 -4.65
N TRP A 35 5.13 -4.37 -4.71
CA TRP A 35 5.43 -3.19 -5.53
C TRP A 35 5.11 -3.42 -7.01
N GLN A 36 5.67 -4.47 -7.63
CA GLN A 36 5.53 -4.70 -9.06
C GLN A 36 4.09 -5.08 -9.46
N GLN A 37 3.41 -5.86 -8.64
CA GLN A 37 2.10 -6.43 -8.97
C GLN A 37 0.93 -5.53 -8.56
N GLU A 38 1.07 -4.78 -7.47
CA GLU A 38 -0.06 -4.05 -6.86
C GLU A 38 0.15 -2.54 -6.97
N VAL A 39 1.32 -2.03 -6.56
CA VAL A 39 1.52 -0.57 -6.44
C VAL A 39 1.90 0.08 -7.76
N LEU A 40 2.86 -0.49 -8.49
CA LEU A 40 3.41 0.09 -9.73
C LEU A 40 2.35 0.32 -10.82
N PRO A 41 1.38 -0.57 -11.07
CA PRO A 41 0.31 -0.32 -12.03
C PRO A 41 -0.55 0.89 -11.63
N LEU A 42 -0.87 1.03 -10.35
CA LEU A 42 -1.65 2.15 -9.83
C LEU A 42 -0.85 3.44 -9.87
N TYR A 43 0.43 3.38 -9.51
CA TYR A 43 1.36 4.51 -9.62
C TYR A 43 1.44 5.02 -11.05
N LYS A 44 1.56 4.14 -12.05
CA LYS A 44 1.56 4.53 -13.47
C LYS A 44 0.22 5.12 -13.91
N LYS A 45 -0.90 4.59 -13.38
CA LYS A 45 -2.25 5.07 -13.69
C LYS A 45 -2.50 6.48 -13.15
N TYR A 46 -2.09 6.76 -11.92
CA TYR A 46 -2.38 8.02 -11.22
C TYR A 46 -1.23 9.02 -11.22
N GLY A 47 0.01 8.59 -11.52
CA GLY A 47 1.19 9.44 -11.62
C GLY A 47 1.36 10.10 -12.99
N GLY A 48 0.53 9.73 -13.99
CA GLY A 48 0.50 10.34 -15.31
C GLY A 48 -0.47 11.52 -15.45
N GLU A 49 -1.20 11.88 -14.40
CA GLU A 49 -2.15 13.01 -14.40
C GLU A 49 -1.50 14.32 -13.91
N ALA A 50 -0.27 14.59 -14.36
CA ALA A 50 0.45 15.85 -14.08
C ALA A 50 0.22 16.90 -15.18
#